data_AF-A0A2D7IHN0-F1
#
_entry.id   AF-A0A2D7IHN0-F1
#
_cell.length_a   1.000
_cell.length_b   1.000
_cell.length_c   1.000
_cell.angle_alpha   90.00
_cell.angle_beta   90.00
_cell.angle_gamma   90.00
#
_symmetry.space_group_name_H-M   'P 1'
#
loop_
_entity.id
_entity.type
_entity.pdbx_description
1 polymer ?
#
loop_
_entity_poly.entity_id
_entity_poly.type
_entity_poly.pdbx_seq_one_letter_code
_entity_poly.pdbx_strand_id
1 'polypeptide(L)'
;MLDPITAISVATTTFKAIQKAVTVGQDIENVTKQMGKWYGAVSDIRKAQDLNRRPPLFKKLFAGGSVEEEALQLLIHDKKIREQEQELRTLLNFRYGHRTWEEMIQLRRKIKAQREREIYRQIEFRRQVLEVLLILILVAGIGSMVGGLLYLIVNK
;
A
#
# COMPACT_ATOMS: atom_id res chain seq x y z
N MET A 1 -7.48 -0.23 -3.12
CA MET A 1 -7.79 1.16 -3.51
C MET A 1 -9.27 1.32 -3.41
N LEU A 2 -9.71 2.23 -2.56
CA LEU A 2 -11.08 2.74 -2.58
C LEU A 2 -11.27 3.69 -3.77
N ASP A 3 -12.50 3.81 -4.25
CA ASP A 3 -12.84 4.89 -5.18
C ASP A 3 -12.65 6.26 -4.50
N PRO A 4 -12.44 7.36 -5.27
CA PRO A 4 -12.03 8.64 -4.71
C PRO A 4 -13.04 9.22 -3.71
N ILE A 5 -14.34 9.04 -3.98
CA ILE A 5 -15.42 9.59 -3.15
C ILE A 5 -15.47 8.86 -1.81
N THR A 6 -15.41 7.52 -1.85
CA THR A 6 -15.33 6.70 -0.63
C THR A 6 -14.05 6.99 0.14
N ALA A 7 -12.91 7.20 -0.54
CA ALA A 7 -11.67 7.54 0.13
C ALA A 7 -11.77 8.88 0.88
N ILE A 8 -12.43 9.90 0.30
CA ILE A 8 -12.67 11.20 0.96
C ILE A 8 -13.57 11.06 2.18
N SER A 9 -14.63 10.25 2.09
CA SER A 9 -15.56 10.04 3.21
C SER A 9 -14.87 9.29 4.35
N VAL A 10 -14.08 8.26 4.04
CA VAL A 10 -13.27 7.52 5.02
C VAL A 10 -12.23 8.44 5.65
N ALA A 11 -11.51 9.26 4.88
CA ALA A 11 -10.55 10.23 5.41
C ALA A 11 -11.23 11.21 6.39
N THR A 12 -12.38 11.78 6.01
CA THR A 12 -13.11 12.72 6.87
C THR A 12 -13.63 12.06 8.14
N THR A 13 -14.13 10.83 8.04
CA THR A 13 -14.69 10.09 9.18
C THR A 13 -13.60 9.68 10.16
N THR A 14 -12.51 9.12 9.65
CA THR A 14 -11.36 8.72 10.47
C THR A 14 -10.68 9.91 11.12
N PHE A 15 -10.57 11.04 10.42
CA PHE A 15 -10.08 12.30 10.99
C PHE A 15 -10.90 12.73 12.22
N LYS A 16 -12.23 12.80 12.09
CA LYS A 16 -13.12 13.14 13.22
C LYS A 16 -13.02 12.13 14.37
N ALA A 17 -12.87 10.85 14.03
CA ALA A 17 -12.70 9.80 15.03
C ALA A 17 -11.37 9.95 15.79
N ILE A 18 -10.28 10.34 15.11
CA ILE A 18 -8.99 10.63 15.75
C ILE A 18 -9.11 11.85 16.67
N GLN A 19 -9.69 12.95 16.18
CA GLN A 19 -9.93 14.14 17.00
C GLN A 19 -10.65 13.77 18.30
N LYS A 20 -11.78 13.04 18.18
CA LYS A 20 -12.55 12.58 19.33
C LYS A 20 -11.74 11.66 20.25
N ALA A 21 -10.99 10.72 19.70
CA ALA A 21 -10.18 9.79 20.49
C ALA A 21 -9.10 10.52 21.30
N VAL A 22 -8.46 11.54 20.70
CA VAL A 22 -7.47 12.38 21.38
C VAL A 22 -8.12 13.23 22.47
N THR A 23 -9.27 13.85 22.20
CA THR A 23 -9.94 14.75 23.16
C THR A 23 -10.50 14.00 24.36
N VAL A 24 -11.03 12.78 24.18
CA VAL A 24 -11.48 11.93 25.30
C VAL A 24 -10.32 11.21 25.99
N GLY A 25 -9.07 11.47 25.56
CA GLY A 25 -7.86 10.98 26.23
C GLY A 25 -7.55 9.51 26.01
N GLN A 26 -8.03 8.89 24.92
CA GLN A 26 -7.75 7.48 24.63
C GLN A 26 -6.26 7.19 24.48
N ASP A 27 -5.91 5.90 24.56
CA ASP A 27 -4.53 5.46 24.39
C ASP A 27 -4.03 5.67 22.96
N ILE A 28 -2.73 5.97 22.87
CA ILE A 28 -2.02 6.19 21.61
C ILE A 28 -2.14 5.00 20.65
N GLU A 29 -2.27 3.77 21.15
CA GLU A 29 -2.46 2.58 20.33
C GLU A 29 -3.76 2.68 19.51
N ASN A 30 -4.88 3.06 20.14
CA ASN A 30 -6.15 3.17 19.45
C ASN A 30 -6.15 4.34 18.46
N VAL A 31 -5.54 5.45 18.84
CA VAL A 31 -5.34 6.59 17.94
C VAL A 31 -4.48 6.20 16.73
N THR A 32 -3.40 5.45 16.95
CA THR A 32 -2.50 4.98 15.88
C THR A 32 -3.22 4.04 14.90
N LYS A 33 -4.13 3.18 15.38
CA LYS A 33 -4.97 2.33 14.50
C LYS A 33 -5.85 3.17 13.58
N GLN A 34 -6.49 4.22 14.11
CA GLN A 34 -7.33 5.12 13.33
C GLN A 34 -6.51 5.99 12.36
N MET A 35 -5.33 6.45 12.80
CA MET A 35 -4.34 7.09 11.93
C MET A 35 -3.97 6.19 10.76
N GLY A 36 -3.70 4.90 11.00
CA GLY A 36 -3.50 3.88 9.96
C GLY A 36 -4.53 3.96 8.83
N LYS A 37 -5.82 3.99 9.19
CA LYS A 37 -6.95 4.09 8.25
C LYS A 37 -7.00 5.46 7.54
N TRP A 38 -6.82 6.55 8.27
CA TRP A 38 -6.82 7.91 7.70
C TRP A 38 -5.76 8.07 6.61
N TYR A 39 -4.51 7.72 6.89
CA TYR A 39 -3.44 7.81 5.91
C TYR A 39 -3.63 6.84 4.73
N GLY A 40 -4.25 5.68 4.96
CA GLY A 40 -4.61 4.75 3.88
C GLY A 40 -5.58 5.41 2.90
N ALA A 41 -6.63 6.04 3.43
CA ALA A 41 -7.58 6.81 2.64
C ALA A 41 -6.92 8.00 1.91
N VAL A 42 -6.07 8.77 2.59
CA VAL A 42 -5.30 9.86 1.96
C VAL A 42 -4.39 9.35 0.84
N SER A 43 -3.75 8.20 1.02
CA SER A 43 -2.93 7.57 -0.02
C SER A 43 -3.76 7.15 -1.23
N ASP A 44 -4.95 6.59 -1.00
CA ASP A 44 -5.88 6.21 -2.07
C ASP A 44 -6.38 7.45 -2.84
N ILE A 45 -6.71 8.55 -2.14
CA ILE A 45 -7.06 9.83 -2.75
C ILE A 45 -5.89 10.32 -3.63
N ARG A 46 -4.69 10.46 -3.07
CA ARG A 46 -3.51 10.96 -3.82
C ARG A 46 -3.20 10.11 -5.04
N LYS A 47 -3.37 8.78 -4.93
CA LYS A 47 -3.18 7.87 -6.06
C LYS A 47 -4.25 8.06 -7.13
N ALA A 48 -5.52 8.24 -6.75
CA ALA A 48 -6.58 8.55 -7.70
C ALA A 48 -6.36 9.90 -8.40
N GLN A 49 -5.88 10.92 -7.66
CA GLN A 49 -5.52 12.22 -8.20
C GLN A 49 -4.40 12.11 -9.26
N ASP A 50 -3.38 11.28 -9.01
CA ASP A 50 -2.29 11.03 -9.97
C ASP A 50 -2.78 10.33 -11.24
N LEU A 51 -3.67 9.35 -11.09
CA LEU A 51 -4.30 8.65 -12.22
C LEU A 51 -5.19 9.58 -13.06
N ASN A 52 -5.91 10.52 -12.43
CA ASN A 52 -6.71 11.51 -13.15
C ASN A 52 -5.85 12.56 -13.87
N ARG A 53 -4.65 12.89 -13.37
CA ARG A 53 -3.69 13.76 -14.09
C ARG A 53 -3.10 13.09 -15.34
N ARG A 54 -3.09 11.76 -15.39
CA ARG A 54 -2.64 10.96 -16.55
C ARG A 54 -3.76 10.01 -17.02
N PRO A 55 -4.92 10.54 -17.49
CA PRO A 55 -5.99 9.67 -17.93
C PRO A 55 -5.50 8.89 -19.17
N PRO A 56 -5.89 7.61 -19.31
CA PRO A 56 -5.60 6.82 -20.50
C PRO A 56 -6.08 7.58 -21.73
N LEU A 57 -5.28 7.59 -22.81
CA LEU A 57 -5.44 8.46 -23.98
C LEU A 57 -6.87 8.50 -24.55
N PHE A 58 -7.63 7.41 -24.42
CA PHE A 58 -9.01 7.29 -24.90
C PHE A 58 -10.06 8.05 -24.05
N LYS A 59 -9.82 8.25 -22.74
CA LYS A 59 -10.73 9.03 -21.87
C LYS A 59 -10.68 10.54 -22.14
N LYS A 60 -9.58 11.05 -22.70
CA LYS A 60 -9.39 12.48 -23.02
C LYS A 60 -10.24 12.96 -24.20
N LEU A 61 -10.71 12.05 -25.07
CA LEU A 61 -11.44 12.40 -26.28
C LEU A 61 -12.97 12.44 -26.10
N PHE A 62 -13.49 11.81 -25.03
CA PHE A 62 -14.94 11.74 -24.76
C PHE A 62 -15.37 12.51 -23.50
N ALA A 63 -14.44 13.03 -22.71
CA ALA A 63 -14.73 13.83 -21.52
C ALA A 63 -14.82 15.32 -21.88
N GLY A 64 -15.92 15.74 -22.51
CA GLY A 64 -16.24 17.14 -22.78
C GLY A 64 -16.66 17.96 -21.55
N GLY A 65 -16.29 17.52 -20.34
CA GLY A 65 -16.58 18.20 -19.07
C GLY A 65 -15.39 19.04 -18.61
N SER A 66 -15.68 20.19 -18.01
CA SER A 66 -14.71 21.23 -17.61
C SER A 66 -13.48 20.70 -16.85
N VAL A 67 -12.35 20.65 -17.55
CA VAL A 67 -11.03 20.31 -17.00
C VAL A 67 -10.66 21.26 -15.84
N GLU A 68 -11.16 22.50 -15.87
CA GLU A 68 -10.94 23.50 -14.82
C GLU A 68 -11.67 23.17 -13.52
N GLU A 69 -12.91 22.67 -13.61
CA GLU A 69 -13.70 22.29 -12.43
C GLU A 69 -13.08 21.09 -11.71
N GLU A 70 -12.60 20.09 -12.45
CA GLU A 70 -11.91 18.93 -11.88
C GLU A 70 -10.59 19.36 -11.19
N ALA A 71 -9.82 20.24 -11.83
CA ALA A 71 -8.58 20.78 -11.25
C ALA A 71 -8.84 21.58 -9.96
N LEU A 72 -9.93 22.36 -9.92
CA LEU A 72 -10.33 23.11 -8.74
C LEU A 72 -10.75 22.18 -7.60
N GLN A 73 -11.56 21.15 -7.87
CA GLN A 73 -11.94 20.15 -6.87
C GLN A 73 -10.71 19.41 -6.31
N LEU A 74 -9.76 19.05 -7.18
CA LEU A 74 -8.50 18.44 -6.79
C LEU A 74 -7.72 19.29 -5.78
N LEU A 75 -7.65 20.60 -6.05
CA LEU A 75 -6.97 21.56 -5.19
C LEU A 75 -7.67 21.70 -3.84
N ILE A 76 -8.99 21.77 -3.82
CA ILE A 76 -9.79 21.83 -2.58
C ILE A 76 -9.54 20.60 -1.73
N HIS A 77 -9.54 19.40 -2.33
CA HIS A 77 -9.26 18.16 -1.60
C HIS A 77 -7.84 18.12 -1.03
N ASP A 78 -6.83 18.55 -1.80
CA ASP A 78 -5.45 18.60 -1.30
C ASP A 78 -5.30 19.59 -0.14
N LYS A 79 -5.90 20.79 -0.24
CA LYS A 79 -5.92 21.76 0.85
C LYS A 79 -6.57 21.19 2.11
N LYS A 80 -7.74 20.56 1.98
CA LYS A 80 -8.45 19.94 3.10
C LYS A 80 -7.63 18.84 3.78
N ILE A 81 -6.91 18.02 3.01
CA ILE A 81 -6.01 16.99 3.57
C ILE A 81 -4.85 17.63 4.33
N ARG A 82 -4.26 18.72 3.81
CA ARG A 82 -3.17 19.43 4.49
C ARG A 82 -3.64 20.09 5.80
N GLU A 83 -4.85 20.64 5.81
CA GLU A 83 -5.47 21.18 7.03
C GLU A 83 -5.64 20.07 8.08
N GLN A 84 -6.20 18.92 7.69
CA GLN A 84 -6.31 17.75 8.56
C GLN A 84 -4.93 17.30 9.08
N GLU A 85 -3.93 17.24 8.22
CA GLU A 85 -2.56 16.84 8.59
C GLU A 85 -1.97 17.78 9.65
N GLN A 86 -2.10 19.09 9.45
CA GLN A 86 -1.60 20.10 10.37
C GLN A 86 -2.31 20.03 11.73
N GLU A 87 -3.63 19.83 11.72
CA GLU A 87 -4.41 19.71 12.94
C GLU A 87 -4.06 18.43 13.71
N LEU A 88 -3.99 17.29 13.02
CA LEU A 88 -3.59 16.02 13.62
C LEU A 88 -2.19 16.11 14.23
N ARG A 89 -1.23 16.70 13.51
CA ARG A 89 0.13 16.92 14.03
C ARG A 89 0.12 17.73 15.32
N THR A 90 -0.66 18.80 15.36
CA THR A 90 -0.80 19.66 16.54
C THR A 90 -1.41 18.88 17.70
N LEU A 91 -2.55 18.21 17.47
CA LEU A 91 -3.27 17.42 18.48
C LEU A 91 -2.41 16.30 19.08
N LEU A 92 -1.70 15.56 18.23
CA LEU A 92 -0.90 14.42 18.66
C LEU A 92 0.32 14.86 19.46
N ASN A 93 1.04 15.88 18.97
CA ASN A 93 2.20 16.39 19.68
C ASN A 93 1.81 17.06 21.01
N PHE A 94 0.64 17.70 21.06
CA PHE A 94 0.11 18.27 22.30
C PHE A 94 -0.27 17.18 23.32
N ARG A 95 -0.94 16.11 22.89
CA ARG A 95 -1.49 15.09 23.81
C ARG A 95 -0.45 14.05 24.27
N TYR A 96 0.43 13.61 23.38
CA TYR A 96 1.30 12.44 23.60
C TYR A 96 2.79 12.80 23.67
N GLY A 97 3.13 14.08 23.52
CA GLY A 97 4.49 14.58 23.67
C GLY A 97 5.08 15.12 22.38
N HIS A 98 6.17 15.86 22.53
CA HIS A 98 6.85 16.45 21.39
C HIS A 98 7.35 15.36 20.43
N ARG A 99 7.21 15.58 19.11
CA ARG A 99 7.64 14.69 18.02
C ARG A 99 6.86 13.37 17.85
N THR A 100 5.75 13.16 18.56
CA THR A 100 4.92 11.96 18.36
C THR A 100 4.49 11.76 16.91
N TRP A 101 4.10 12.84 16.21
CA TRP A 101 3.75 12.78 14.79
C TRP A 101 4.90 12.24 13.93
N GLU A 102 6.09 12.79 14.11
CA GLU A 102 7.28 12.43 13.37
C GLU A 102 7.68 10.96 13.62
N GLU A 103 7.61 10.50 14.87
CA GLU A 103 7.85 9.10 15.24
C GLU A 103 6.87 8.15 14.55
N MET A 104 5.58 8.49 14.53
CA MET A 104 4.57 7.69 13.84
C MET A 104 4.80 7.63 12.33
N ILE A 105 5.18 8.74 11.70
CA ILE A 105 5.55 8.78 10.28
C ILE A 105 6.77 7.89 10.02
N GLN A 106 7.79 7.95 10.86
CA GLN A 106 8.98 7.11 10.74
C GLN A 106 8.64 5.63 10.90
N LEU A 107 7.82 5.27 11.90
CA LEU A 107 7.37 3.89 12.11
C LEU A 107 6.61 3.37 10.89
N ARG A 108 5.69 4.17 10.34
CA ARG A 108 4.96 3.83 9.11
C ARG A 108 5.89 3.56 7.94
N ARG A 109 6.91 4.40 7.73
CA ARG A 109 7.91 4.21 6.67
C ARG A 109 8.66 2.89 6.86
N LYS A 110 9.06 2.58 8.09
CA LYS A 110 9.70 1.29 8.44
C LYS A 110 8.79 0.10 8.13
N ILE A 111 7.50 0.15 8.55
CA ILE A 111 6.53 -0.92 8.28
C ILE A 111 6.34 -1.12 6.77
N LYS A 112 6.24 -0.04 5.99
CA LYS A 112 6.11 -0.13 4.53
C LYS A 112 7.34 -0.81 3.92
N ALA A 113 8.54 -0.39 4.30
CA ALA A 113 9.79 -0.99 3.80
C ALA A 113 9.92 -2.46 4.23
N GLN A 114 9.50 -2.82 5.44
CA GLN A 114 9.49 -4.22 5.90
C GLN A 114 8.54 -5.08 5.06
N ARG A 115 7.32 -4.62 4.79
CA ARG A 115 6.36 -5.34 3.95
C ARG A 115 6.87 -5.55 2.54
N GLU A 116 7.49 -4.54 1.94
CA GLU A 116 8.10 -4.66 0.60
C GLU A 116 9.21 -5.73 0.60
N ARG A 117 10.07 -5.77 1.62
CA ARG A 117 11.10 -6.80 1.78
C ARG A 117 10.52 -8.19 2.03
N GLU A 118 9.46 -8.31 2.82
CA GLU A 118 8.78 -9.58 3.06
C GLU A 118 8.14 -10.14 1.80
N ILE A 119 7.43 -9.30 1.04
CA ILE A 119 6.85 -9.68 -0.25
C ILE A 119 7.96 -10.11 -1.22
N TYR A 120 9.06 -9.37 -1.28
CA TYR A 120 10.20 -9.72 -2.12
C TYR A 120 10.79 -11.08 -1.73
N ARG A 121 11.06 -11.31 -0.43
CA ARG A 121 11.54 -12.61 0.08
C ARG A 121 10.58 -13.75 -0.23
N GLN A 122 9.27 -13.53 -0.12
CA GLN A 122 8.27 -14.55 -0.48
C GLN A 122 8.28 -14.88 -1.97
N ILE A 123 8.47 -13.87 -2.83
CA ILE A 123 8.60 -14.06 -4.28
C ILE A 123 9.87 -14.85 -4.60
N GLU A 124 11.00 -14.48 -4.00
CA GLU A 124 12.27 -15.19 -4.17
C GLU A 124 12.18 -16.63 -3.68
N PHE A 125 11.60 -16.86 -2.50
CA PHE A 125 11.40 -18.21 -1.98
C PHE A 125 10.56 -19.07 -2.93
N ARG A 126 9.45 -18.52 -3.47
CA ARG A 126 8.63 -19.23 -4.47
C ARG A 126 9.42 -19.53 -5.74
N ARG A 127 10.25 -18.60 -6.22
CA ARG A 127 11.11 -18.81 -7.39
C ARG A 127 12.14 -19.91 -7.12
N GLN A 128 12.85 -19.82 -6.00
CA GLN A 128 13.85 -20.81 -5.59
C GLN A 128 13.23 -22.21 -5.43
N VAL A 129 12.05 -22.32 -4.83
CA VAL A 129 11.34 -23.61 -4.71
C VAL A 129 11.00 -24.17 -6.10
N LEU A 130 10.51 -23.34 -7.02
CA LEU A 130 10.21 -23.77 -8.39
C LEU A 130 11.49 -24.17 -9.14
N GLU A 131 12.56 -23.40 -9.02
CA GLU A 131 13.87 -23.69 -9.63
C GLU A 131 14.43 -25.02 -9.12
N VAL A 132 14.45 -25.24 -7.80
CA VAL A 132 14.90 -26.50 -7.20
C VAL A 132 14.05 -27.68 -7.66
N LEU A 133 12.73 -27.51 -7.71
CA LEU A 133 11.81 -28.56 -8.17
C LEU A 133 12.04 -28.90 -9.65
N LEU A 134 12.27 -27.90 -10.51
CA LEU A 134 12.61 -28.11 -11.92
C LEU A 134 13.96 -28.84 -12.08
N ILE A 135 14.97 -28.47 -11.28
CA ILE A 135 16.27 -29.16 -11.27
C ILE A 135 16.12 -30.62 -10.85
N LEU A 136 15.34 -30.90 -9.79
CA LEU A 136 15.10 -32.26 -9.34
C LEU A 136 14.41 -33.12 -10.41
N ILE A 137 13.40 -32.56 -11.11
CA ILE A 137 12.74 -33.25 -12.22
C ILE A 137 13.72 -33.53 -13.36
N LEU A 138 14.56 -32.56 -13.72
CA LEU A 138 15.55 -32.72 -14.79
C LEU A 138 16.57 -33.82 -14.45
N VAL A 139 17.10 -33.80 -13.22
CA VAL A 139 18.06 -34.81 -12.75
C VAL A 139 17.42 -36.20 -12.71
N ALA A 140 16.19 -36.32 -12.20
CA ALA A 140 15.46 -37.58 -12.20
C ALA A 140 15.16 -38.09 -13.62
N GLY A 141 14.84 -37.20 -14.56
CA GLY A 141 14.62 -37.54 -15.96
C GLY A 141 15.89 -38.04 -16.66
N ILE A 142 17.04 -37.40 -16.42
CA ILE A 142 18.32 -37.86 -16.96
C ILE A 142 18.72 -39.20 -16.31
N GLY A 143 18.57 -39.32 -15.00
CA GLY A 143 18.88 -40.54 -14.25
C GLY A 143 18.05 -41.74 -14.71
N SER A 144 16.76 -41.55 -14.96
CA SER A 144 15.88 -42.62 -15.48
C SER A 144 16.24 -43.01 -16.91
N MET A 145 16.60 -42.04 -17.76
CA MET A 145 17.05 -42.31 -19.13
C MET A 145 18.34 -43.13 -19.15
N VAL A 146 19.35 -42.74 -18.37
CA VAL A 146 20.64 -43.45 -18.28
C VAL A 146 20.47 -44.82 -17.62
N GLY A 147 19.72 -44.90 -16.52
CA GLY A 147 19.46 -46.17 -15.83
C GLY A 147 18.67 -47.16 -16.70
N GLY A 148 17.67 -46.67 -17.44
CA GLY A 148 16.91 -47.48 -18.39
C GLY A 148 17.76 -48.03 -19.53
N LEU A 149 18.67 -47.21 -20.09
CA LEU A 149 19.61 -47.66 -21.12
C LEU A 149 20.59 -48.72 -20.59
N LEU A 150 21.13 -48.54 -19.39
CA LEU A 150 22.03 -49.52 -18.78
C LEU A 150 21.32 -50.85 -18.48
N TYR A 151 20.10 -50.80 -17.95
CA TYR A 151 19.30 -52.00 -17.72
C TYR A 151 19.03 -52.78 -19.01
N LEU A 152 18.72 -52.08 -20.12
CA LEU A 152 18.52 -52.70 -21.43
C LEU A 152 19.80 -53.31 -22.04
N ILE A 153 20.98 -52.81 -21.67
CA ILE A 153 22.28 -53.36 -22.13
C ILE A 153 22.68 -54.58 -21.32
N VAL A 154 22.46 -54.56 -19.99
CA VAL A 154 22.84 -55.66 -19.09
C VAL A 154 21.90 -56.85 -19.20
N ASN A 155 20.61 -56.60 -19.48
CA ASN A 155 19.57 -57.63 -19.52
C ASN A 155 19.30 -58.16 -20.94
N LYS A 156 20.30 -58.05 -21.83
CA LYS A 156 20.28 -58.47 -23.23
C LYS A 156 21.40 -59.47 -23.47
#